data_AF-F0YQ14-F1
#
_entry.id   AF-F0YQ14-F1
#
_cell.length_a   1.000
_cell.length_b   1.000
_cell.length_c   1.000
_cell.angle_alpha   90.00
_cell.angle_beta   90.00
_cell.angle_gamma   90.00
#
_symmetry.space_group_name_H-M   'P 1'
#
loop_
_entity.id
_entity.type
_entity.pdbx_description
1 polymer ?
#
loop_
_entity_poly.entity_id
_entity_poly.type
_entity_poly.pdbx_seq_one_letter_code
_entity_poly.pdbx_strand_id
1 'polypeptide(L)'
;GMWRGIGEVMCRHDDLTTLLQENETPCMNHVALEPMYEFCVKHGLNCMMHQNADRTAKVESNGFYEYQFEMEQVLEKFPELKLVWCHAGVSRRTFEPNHHEMLDELMDKYPNLTADISWVVWELTICGED
;
A
#
# COMPACT_ATOMS: atom_id res chain seq x y z
N GLY A 1 19.85 -6.06 18.52
CA GLY A 1 19.42 -6.87 17.36
C GLY A 1 18.94 -5.94 16.26
N MET A 2 19.11 -6.34 15.00
CA MET A 2 18.90 -5.52 13.78
C MET A 2 17.47 -5.63 13.20
N TRP A 3 16.61 -6.51 13.73
CA TRP A 3 15.24 -6.69 13.24
C TRP A 3 14.28 -5.71 13.93
N ARG A 4 13.49 -4.98 13.13
CA ARG A 4 12.66 -3.84 13.60
C ARG A 4 11.22 -3.84 13.07
N GLY A 5 10.77 -4.90 12.42
CA GLY A 5 9.41 -4.98 11.89
C GLY A 5 9.18 -6.20 11.01
N ILE A 6 7.93 -6.38 10.59
CA ILE A 6 7.55 -7.38 9.60
C ILE A 6 7.84 -6.80 8.22
N GLY A 7 8.65 -7.54 7.45
CA GLY A 7 9.11 -7.14 6.12
C GLY A 7 8.09 -7.48 5.03
N GLU A 8 8.03 -6.59 4.05
CA GLU A 8 7.19 -6.54 2.85
C GLU A 8 6.26 -7.74 2.61
N VAL A 9 5.03 -7.61 3.12
CA VAL A 9 3.94 -8.55 2.85
C VAL A 9 3.27 -8.17 1.53
N MET A 10 3.32 -9.08 0.57
CA MET A 10 2.77 -8.87 -0.78
C MET A 10 1.27 -9.17 -0.82
N CYS A 11 0.49 -8.19 -1.27
CA CYS A 11 -0.93 -8.30 -1.57
C CYS A 11 -1.16 -8.05 -3.07
N ARG A 12 -2.25 -7.34 -3.46
CA ARG A 12 -2.52 -7.01 -4.86
C ARG A 12 -1.34 -6.27 -5.48
N HIS A 13 -0.56 -6.97 -6.29
CA HIS A 13 0.58 -6.41 -6.97
C HIS A 13 0.70 -7.02 -8.35
N ASP A 14 0.34 -6.24 -9.36
CA ASP A 14 0.74 -6.54 -10.74
C ASP A 14 0.36 -7.97 -11.19
N ASP A 15 1.24 -8.65 -11.94
CA ASP A 15 1.02 -10.02 -12.39
C ASP A 15 0.91 -11.03 -11.24
N LEU A 16 1.44 -10.74 -10.03
CA LEU A 16 1.32 -11.68 -8.90
C LEU A 16 -0.16 -11.91 -8.56
N THR A 17 -0.98 -10.87 -8.68
CA THR A 17 -2.43 -10.97 -8.56
C THR A 17 -3.00 -11.90 -9.63
N THR A 18 -2.57 -11.76 -10.88
CA THR A 18 -3.08 -12.57 -12.01
C THR A 18 -2.61 -14.02 -11.96
N LEU A 19 -1.43 -14.30 -11.41
CA LEU A 19 -0.89 -15.66 -11.27
C LEU A 19 -1.74 -16.56 -10.35
N LEU A 20 -2.58 -15.97 -9.51
CA LEU A 20 -3.46 -16.71 -8.60
C LEU A 20 -4.68 -17.32 -9.31
N GLN A 21 -4.94 -16.94 -10.57
CA GLN A 21 -6.02 -17.49 -11.39
C GLN A 21 -7.39 -17.46 -10.68
N GLU A 22 -7.97 -18.63 -10.37
CA GLU A 22 -9.28 -18.78 -9.72
C GLU A 22 -9.21 -18.72 -8.19
N ASN A 23 -8.02 -18.53 -7.63
CA ASN A 23 -7.84 -18.43 -6.18
C ASN A 23 -8.14 -17.01 -5.69
N GLU A 24 -8.46 -16.93 -4.40
CA GLU A 24 -8.63 -15.66 -3.71
C GLU A 24 -7.38 -14.79 -3.82
N THR A 25 -7.59 -13.50 -4.09
CA THR A 25 -6.51 -12.52 -4.16
C THR A 25 -6.16 -12.02 -2.76
N PRO A 26 -4.88 -12.08 -2.33
CA PRO A 26 -4.43 -11.45 -1.11
C PRO A 26 -4.70 -9.93 -1.14
N CYS A 27 -5.49 -9.46 -0.18
CA CYS A 27 -5.78 -8.04 0.03
C CYS A 27 -5.42 -7.64 1.47
N MET A 28 -5.01 -6.39 1.67
CA MET A 28 -4.54 -5.89 2.98
C MET A 28 -5.61 -6.03 4.08
N ASN A 29 -6.89 -5.86 3.75
CA ASN A 29 -8.01 -5.98 4.70
C ASN A 29 -8.48 -7.42 4.92
N HIS A 30 -7.79 -8.43 4.38
CA HIS A 30 -8.20 -9.81 4.59
C HIS A 30 -8.02 -10.24 6.06
N VAL A 31 -9.03 -10.90 6.64
CA VAL A 31 -9.06 -11.32 8.06
C VAL A 31 -7.86 -12.19 8.47
N ALA A 32 -7.28 -12.93 7.52
CA ALA A 32 -6.09 -13.75 7.79
C ALA A 32 -4.84 -12.94 8.17
N LEU A 33 -4.79 -11.64 7.84
CA LEU A 33 -3.69 -10.75 8.21
C LEU A 33 -3.88 -10.11 9.59
N GLU A 34 -5.06 -10.20 10.21
CA GLU A 34 -5.33 -9.56 11.50
C GLU A 34 -4.39 -10.01 12.63
N PRO A 35 -4.09 -11.32 12.81
CA PRO A 35 -3.14 -11.74 13.84
C PRO A 35 -1.74 -11.13 13.69
N MET A 36 -1.35 -10.82 12.44
CA MET A 36 -0.09 -10.14 12.14
C MET A 36 -0.16 -8.66 12.55
N TYR A 37 -1.25 -7.97 12.25
CA TYR A 37 -1.45 -6.58 12.69
C TYR A 37 -1.49 -6.47 14.21
N GLU A 38 -2.22 -7.36 14.88
CA GLU A 38 -2.26 -7.45 16.35
C GLU A 38 -0.87 -7.67 16.94
N PHE A 39 -0.06 -8.54 16.33
CA PHE A 39 1.32 -8.76 16.73
C PHE A 39 2.17 -7.49 16.57
N CYS A 40 2.06 -6.80 15.44
CA CYS A 40 2.79 -5.55 15.20
C CYS A 40 2.43 -4.48 16.22
N VAL A 41 1.13 -4.28 16.50
CA VAL A 41 0.64 -3.36 17.52
C VAL A 41 1.19 -3.72 18.90
N LYS A 42 1.04 -4.97 19.32
CA LYS A 42 1.49 -5.46 20.64
C LYS A 42 2.98 -5.23 20.88
N HIS A 43 3.80 -5.32 19.82
CA HIS A 43 5.25 -5.19 19.90
C HIS A 43 5.78 -3.83 19.42
N GLY A 44 4.90 -2.91 19.03
CA GLY A 44 5.27 -1.59 18.51
C GLY A 44 6.11 -1.64 17.22
N LEU A 45 5.95 -2.71 16.44
CA LEU A 45 6.71 -3.00 15.22
C LEU A 45 6.07 -2.35 13.99
N ASN A 46 6.89 -1.99 13.01
CA ASN A 46 6.40 -1.56 11.71
C ASN A 46 5.88 -2.77 10.91
N CYS A 47 4.82 -2.54 10.15
CA CYS A 47 4.22 -3.51 9.24
C CYS A 47 4.33 -2.99 7.81
N MET A 48 5.26 -3.55 7.02
CA MET A 48 5.43 -3.16 5.62
C MET A 48 4.48 -3.95 4.73
N MET A 49 3.60 -3.25 4.03
CA MET A 49 2.56 -3.83 3.17
C MET A 49 2.72 -3.34 1.74
N HIS A 50 2.83 -4.27 0.79
CA HIS A 50 2.91 -3.96 -0.63
C HIS A 50 1.59 -4.32 -1.31
N GLN A 51 0.80 -3.28 -1.61
CA GLN A 51 -0.40 -3.39 -2.42
C GLN A 51 -0.48 -2.17 -3.31
N ASN A 52 -0.81 -2.37 -4.57
CA ASN A 52 -1.11 -1.27 -5.48
C ASN A 52 -2.37 -0.52 -4.99
N ALA A 53 -2.39 0.80 -5.13
CA ALA A 53 -3.57 1.63 -4.87
C ALA A 53 -4.68 1.38 -5.90
N ASP A 54 -4.30 1.00 -7.12
CA ASP A 54 -5.21 0.80 -8.23
C ASP A 54 -4.84 -0.42 -9.10
N ARG A 55 -5.74 -0.76 -10.03
CA ARG A 55 -5.54 -1.78 -11.06
C ARG A 55 -4.35 -1.45 -11.96
N THR A 56 -3.74 -2.48 -12.53
CA THR A 56 -2.78 -2.26 -13.62
C THR A 56 -3.51 -1.73 -14.86
N ALA A 57 -3.02 -0.63 -15.43
CA ALA A 57 -3.66 0.00 -16.58
C ALA A 57 -2.63 0.42 -17.63
N LYS A 58 -3.00 0.26 -18.90
CA LYS A 58 -2.39 0.95 -20.06
C LYS A 58 -3.28 2.09 -20.59
N VAL A 59 -4.32 2.43 -19.83
CA VAL A 59 -5.43 3.29 -20.28
C VAL A 59 -5.47 4.54 -19.40
N GLU A 60 -6.08 5.60 -19.90
CA GLU A 60 -6.25 6.87 -19.18
C GLU A 60 -6.87 6.65 -17.79
N SER A 61 -6.26 7.33 -16.81
CA SER A 61 -6.75 7.47 -15.45
C SER A 61 -8.22 7.92 -15.42
N ASN A 62 -8.96 7.39 -14.46
CA ASN A 62 -10.32 7.87 -14.15
C ASN A 62 -10.37 8.58 -12.78
N GLY A 63 -9.21 8.84 -12.16
CA GLY A 63 -9.08 9.47 -10.86
C GLY A 63 -9.61 8.63 -9.69
N PHE A 64 -9.76 7.31 -9.88
CA PHE A 64 -10.29 6.41 -8.86
C PHE A 64 -9.31 5.26 -8.58
N TYR A 65 -8.88 5.15 -7.32
CA TYR A 65 -7.97 4.11 -6.86
C TYR A 65 -8.75 2.89 -6.37
N GLU A 66 -8.87 1.85 -7.21
CA GLU A 66 -9.78 0.72 -6.98
C GLU A 66 -9.52 -0.04 -5.68
N TYR A 67 -8.28 -0.07 -5.19
CA TYR A 67 -7.87 -0.88 -4.06
C TYR A 67 -7.48 -0.07 -2.82
N GLN A 68 -7.50 1.27 -2.89
CA GLN A 68 -7.14 2.16 -1.78
C GLN A 68 -7.94 1.87 -0.50
N PHE A 69 -9.25 1.62 -0.65
CA PHE A 69 -10.15 1.42 0.48
C PHE A 69 -9.75 0.21 1.36
N GLU A 70 -9.09 -0.80 0.80
CA GLU A 70 -8.65 -1.98 1.56
C GLU A 70 -7.58 -1.60 2.59
N MET A 71 -6.73 -0.64 2.26
CA MET A 71 -5.70 -0.11 3.17
C MET A 71 -6.34 0.82 4.22
N GLU A 72 -7.26 1.70 3.81
CA GLU A 72 -8.01 2.57 4.73
C GLU A 72 -8.75 1.77 5.81
N GLN A 73 -9.40 0.68 5.44
CA GLN A 73 -10.09 -0.19 6.39
C GLN A 73 -9.15 -0.81 7.44
N VAL A 74 -7.90 -1.12 7.08
CA VAL A 74 -6.89 -1.61 8.02
C VAL A 74 -6.47 -0.49 8.98
N LEU A 75 -6.20 0.71 8.45
CA LEU A 75 -5.80 1.87 9.26
C LEU A 75 -6.89 2.27 10.26
N GLU A 76 -8.16 2.23 9.86
CA GLU A 76 -9.31 2.50 10.71
C GLU A 76 -9.50 1.43 11.79
N LYS A 77 -9.33 0.16 11.42
CA LYS A 77 -9.50 -0.96 12.35
C LYS A 77 -8.36 -1.07 13.36
N PHE A 78 -7.14 -0.71 12.97
CA PHE A 78 -5.93 -0.80 13.79
C PHE A 78 -5.25 0.58 13.92
N PRO A 79 -5.83 1.53 14.68
CA PRO A 79 -5.30 2.90 14.77
C PRO A 79 -3.92 3.02 15.42
N GLU A 80 -3.47 1.99 16.15
CA GLU A 80 -2.13 1.92 16.75
C GLU A 80 -1.09 1.22 15.86
N LEU A 81 -1.51 0.64 14.72
CA LEU A 81 -0.62 -0.06 13.80
C LEU A 81 0.28 0.92 13.06
N LYS A 82 1.59 0.71 13.09
CA LYS A 82 2.54 1.47 12.26
C LYS A 82 2.63 0.83 10.87
N LEU A 83 1.71 1.20 9.99
CA LEU A 83 1.66 0.66 8.64
C LEU A 83 2.58 1.46 7.72
N VAL A 84 3.49 0.76 7.05
CA VAL A 84 4.34 1.32 6.00
C VAL A 84 3.82 0.82 4.67
N TRP A 85 3.27 1.71 3.86
CA TRP A 85 2.77 1.38 2.52
C TRP A 85 3.94 1.40 1.54
N CYS A 86 4.33 0.22 1.07
CA CYS A 86 5.46 0.05 0.19
C CYS A 86 5.23 0.79 -1.13
N HIS A 87 6.25 1.53 -1.55
CA HIS A 87 6.27 2.26 -2.82
C HIS A 87 5.06 3.19 -3.01
N ALA A 88 4.51 3.67 -1.90
CA ALA A 88 3.32 4.51 -1.86
C ALA A 88 2.13 3.96 -2.70
N GLY A 89 2.01 2.64 -2.80
CA GLY A 89 0.94 1.99 -3.57
C GLY A 89 1.11 2.04 -5.09
N VAL A 90 2.31 2.36 -5.58
CA VAL A 90 2.61 2.45 -7.02
C VAL A 90 3.45 1.29 -7.48
N SER A 91 3.15 0.78 -8.67
CA SER A 91 4.03 -0.05 -9.47
C SER A 91 4.37 0.61 -10.80
N ARG A 92 5.24 -0.03 -11.58
CA ARG A 92 5.55 0.40 -12.96
C ARG A 92 4.37 0.24 -13.94
N ARG A 93 3.24 -0.28 -13.47
CA ARG A 93 2.04 -0.59 -14.26
C ARG A 93 0.76 0.08 -13.76
N THR A 94 0.88 0.88 -12.71
CA THR A 94 -0.18 1.77 -12.23
C THR A 94 0.20 3.20 -12.60
N PHE A 95 -0.74 3.99 -13.09
CA PHE A 95 -0.48 5.39 -13.42
C PHE A 95 -1.70 6.23 -13.09
N GLU A 96 -1.51 7.20 -12.20
CA GLU A 96 -2.51 8.19 -11.83
C GLU A 96 -1.82 9.56 -11.74
N PRO A 97 -2.21 10.56 -12.56
CA PRO A 97 -1.53 11.87 -12.61
C PRO A 97 -1.47 12.59 -11.27
N ASN A 98 -2.51 12.40 -10.45
CA ASN A 98 -2.67 13.08 -9.16
C ASN A 98 -2.41 12.15 -7.98
N HIS A 99 -1.53 11.16 -8.13
CA HIS A 99 -1.19 10.20 -7.06
C HIS A 99 -0.67 10.87 -5.79
N HIS A 100 0.10 11.94 -5.95
CA HIS A 100 0.62 12.71 -4.81
C HIS A 100 -0.49 13.37 -3.98
N GLU A 101 -1.55 13.89 -4.60
CA GLU A 101 -2.70 14.49 -3.89
C GLU A 101 -3.40 13.43 -3.01
N MET A 102 -3.61 12.23 -3.56
CA MET A 102 -4.19 11.11 -2.82
C MET A 102 -3.32 10.69 -1.63
N LEU A 103 -2.00 10.65 -1.81
CA LEU A 103 -1.07 10.33 -0.72
C LEU A 103 -1.10 11.38 0.39
N ASP A 104 -1.11 12.66 0.04
CA ASP A 104 -1.19 13.77 1.00
C ASP A 104 -2.49 13.66 1.82
N GLU A 105 -3.63 13.48 1.16
CA GLU A 105 -4.93 13.31 1.83
C GLU A 105 -4.96 12.12 2.79
N LEU A 106 -4.43 10.96 2.38
CA LEU A 106 -4.38 9.76 3.22
C LEU A 106 -3.44 9.93 4.41
N MET A 107 -2.27 10.52 4.21
CA MET A 107 -1.30 10.72 5.29
C MET A 107 -1.77 11.78 6.29
N ASP A 108 -2.49 12.81 5.85
CA ASP A 108 -3.14 13.77 6.74
C ASP A 108 -4.29 13.12 7.53
N LYS A 109 -5.06 12.24 6.89
CA LYS A 109 -6.20 11.54 7.51
C LYS A 109 -5.76 10.47 8.52
N TYR A 110 -4.67 9.75 8.22
CA TYR A 110 -4.24 8.58 8.98
C TYR A 110 -2.82 8.75 9.55
N PRO A 111 -2.67 9.17 10.82
CA PRO A 111 -1.36 9.41 11.43
C PRO A 111 -0.54 8.12 11.64
N ASN A 112 -1.16 6.96 11.46
CA ASN A 112 -0.57 5.64 11.59
C ASN A 112 -0.11 5.05 10.24
N LEU A 113 -0.23 5.82 9.15
CA LEU A 113 0.30 5.53 7.82
C LEU A 113 1.66 6.19 7.60
N THR A 114 2.58 5.48 6.95
CA THR A 114 3.81 6.03 6.40
C THR A 114 4.01 5.48 5.00
N ALA A 115 4.42 6.31 4.05
CA ALA A 115 4.81 5.85 2.72
C ALA A 115 6.31 5.50 2.68
N ASP A 116 6.65 4.34 2.14
CA ASP A 116 8.00 4.06 1.65
C ASP A 116 8.11 4.56 0.21
N ILE A 117 9.11 5.42 -0.06
CA ILE A 117 9.35 5.97 -1.39
C ILE A 117 10.58 5.28 -1.97
N SER A 118 10.35 4.44 -2.98
CA SER A 118 11.46 3.90 -3.77
C SER A 118 11.92 4.92 -4.82
N TRP A 119 13.14 4.74 -5.33
CA TRP A 119 13.71 5.61 -6.36
C TRP A 119 12.82 5.74 -7.61
N VAL A 120 12.15 4.66 -8.02
CA VAL A 120 11.21 4.68 -9.16
C VAL A 120 9.97 5.52 -8.87
N VAL A 121 9.45 5.46 -7.64
CA VAL A 121 8.30 6.28 -7.23
C VAL A 121 8.70 7.74 -7.14
N TRP A 122 9.88 8.02 -6.59
CA TRP A 122 10.43 9.37 -6.53
C TRP A 122 10.52 10.00 -7.93
N GLU A 123 11.11 9.30 -8.89
CA GLU A 123 11.33 9.84 -10.24
C GLU A 123 10.09 9.90 -11.12
N LEU A 124 9.18 8.92 -11.03
CA LEU A 124 8.05 8.82 -11.96
C LEU A 124 6.75 9.40 -11.42
N THR A 125 6.66 9.64 -10.11
CA THR A 125 5.39 9.97 -9.46
C THR A 125 5.48 11.22 -8.58
N ILE A 126 6.65 11.54 -8.02
CA ILE A 126 6.81 12.64 -7.05
C ILE A 126 7.57 13.83 -7.64
N CYS A 127 8.72 13.60 -8.27
CA CYS A 127 9.46 14.65 -8.97
C CYS A 127 8.88 14.86 -10.37
N GLY A 128 8.61 16.12 -10.72
CA GLY A 128 8.35 16.48 -12.11
C GLY A 128 9.60 16.28 -12.98
N GLU A 129 9.41 16.16 -14.30
CA GLU A 129 10.51 16.36 -15.24
C GLU A 129 10.96 17.83 -15.17
N ASP A 130 12.22 18.07 -14.81
CA ASP A 130 12.87 19.39 -14.92
C ASP A 130 12.92 19.88 -16.38
#